data_AF-A0A368T1K6-F1
#
_entry.id   AF-A0A368T1K6-F1
#
_cell.length_a   1.000
_cell.length_b   1.000
_cell.length_c   1.000
_cell.angle_alpha   90.00
_cell.angle_beta   90.00
_cell.angle_gamma   90.00
#
_symmetry.space_group_name_H-M   'P 1'
#
loop_
_entity.id
_entity.type
_entity.pdbx_description
1 polymer ?
#
loop_
_entity_poly.entity_id
_entity_poly.type
_entity_poly.pdbx_seq_one_letter_code
_entity_poly.pdbx_strand_id
1 'polypeptide(L)'
;MLCSAALLAACAAGGGGRPPLPETSEGVRAFAELEVPESAGDLDIAAAYTDRGTARYQGSFTTGHVDAMAFCGAEGMTVVRHPETDVPEDTRERLGIEDDGVTGYVVCAGARPDAPRLRREVVVVYAPGTVRVYFRAEERPPGT
;
A
#
# COMPACT_ATOMS: atom_id res chain seq x y z
N MET A 1 -22.40 38.28 47.49
CA MET A 1 -23.08 38.71 46.25
C MET A 1 -22.73 37.70 45.16
N LEU A 2 -23.75 37.04 44.62
CA LEU A 2 -23.64 36.10 43.50
C LEU A 2 -23.41 36.87 42.18
N CYS A 3 -22.62 36.32 41.26
CA CYS A 3 -23.13 35.80 39.98
C CYS A 3 -22.01 35.19 39.11
N SER A 4 -22.09 33.86 38.97
CA SER A 4 -21.96 33.08 37.74
C SER A 4 -20.68 33.19 36.87
N ALA A 5 -19.74 32.30 37.14
CA ALA A 5 -18.94 31.66 36.09
C ALA A 5 -19.43 30.21 35.95
N ALA A 6 -20.15 29.92 34.87
CA ALA A 6 -20.53 28.56 34.51
C ALA A 6 -20.71 28.45 32.98
N LEU A 7 -20.37 27.27 32.47
CA LEU A 7 -20.47 26.74 31.09
C LEU A 7 -19.20 26.98 30.25
N LEU A 8 -18.38 25.99 29.89
CA LEU A 8 -18.57 24.55 29.82
C LEU A 8 -17.26 23.80 30.10
N ALA A 9 -17.31 22.87 31.05
CA ALA A 9 -16.49 21.67 31.03
C ALA A 9 -17.38 20.53 30.54
N ALA A 10 -17.09 19.95 29.37
CA ALA A 10 -17.33 18.54 29.03
C ALA A 10 -16.95 18.27 27.57
N CYS A 11 -16.48 17.04 27.35
CA CYS A 11 -16.14 16.37 26.09
C CYS A 11 -14.73 16.68 25.57
N ALA A 12 -13.87 15.72 25.29
CA ALA A 12 -13.85 14.28 25.54
C ALA A 12 -12.39 13.88 25.36
N ALA A 13 -12.03 12.71 25.90
CA ALA A 13 -10.77 12.05 25.68
C ALA A 13 -10.21 12.31 24.28
N GLY A 14 -9.02 12.92 24.22
CA GLY A 14 -8.18 13.00 23.02
C GLY A 14 -7.68 11.62 22.65
N GLY A 15 -8.59 10.68 22.38
CA GLY A 15 -8.31 9.61 21.46
C GLY A 15 -8.12 10.31 20.12
N GLY A 16 -6.88 10.32 19.64
CA GLY A 16 -6.60 10.59 18.24
C GLY A 16 -7.35 9.55 17.43
N GLY A 17 -8.63 9.82 17.18
CA GLY A 17 -9.43 9.11 16.21
C GLY A 17 -8.72 9.34 14.91
N ARG A 18 -7.94 8.34 14.49
CA ARG A 18 -7.56 8.24 13.09
C ARG A 18 -8.85 8.50 12.32
N PRO A 19 -8.87 9.45 11.37
CA PRO A 19 -10.06 9.71 10.58
C PRO A 19 -10.61 8.36 10.12
N PRO A 20 -11.93 8.16 10.13
CA PRO A 20 -12.51 6.89 9.72
C PRO A 20 -11.84 6.49 8.41
N LEU A 21 -11.38 5.23 8.35
CA LEU A 21 -10.89 4.67 7.10
C LEU A 21 -11.90 5.04 6.01
N PRO A 22 -11.44 5.39 4.79
CA PRO A 22 -12.35 5.73 3.70
C PRO A 22 -13.50 4.73 3.67
N GLU A 23 -14.72 5.14 4.03
CA GLU A 23 -15.91 4.32 3.83
C GLU A 23 -16.19 4.35 2.33
N THR A 24 -15.43 3.60 1.55
CA THR A 24 -15.60 3.61 0.09
C THR A 24 -16.53 2.47 -0.31
N SER A 25 -17.79 2.87 -0.54
CA SER A 25 -18.59 2.41 -1.68
C SER A 25 -17.71 2.12 -2.90
N GLU A 26 -17.75 0.93 -3.50
CA GLU A 26 -17.17 0.61 -4.83
C GLU A 26 -15.62 0.70 -4.95
N GLY A 27 -14.94 1.49 -4.11
CA GLY A 27 -13.53 1.86 -4.21
C GLY A 27 -12.52 0.86 -3.62
N VAL A 28 -12.92 -0.01 -2.68
CA VAL A 28 -12.11 -1.16 -2.21
C VAL A 28 -12.21 -2.36 -3.16
N ARG A 29 -13.24 -2.44 -4.00
CA ARG A 29 -13.31 -3.45 -5.06
C ARG A 29 -12.44 -3.07 -6.25
N ALA A 30 -12.28 -1.77 -6.50
CA ALA A 30 -11.27 -1.22 -7.42
C ALA A 30 -9.84 -1.25 -6.85
N PHE A 31 -9.68 -1.45 -5.53
CA PHE A 31 -8.43 -1.90 -4.90
C PHE A 31 -8.13 -3.39 -5.19
N ALA A 32 -9.14 -4.19 -5.59
CA ALA A 32 -9.15 -5.65 -5.66
C ALA A 32 -9.10 -6.27 -7.08
N GLU A 33 -8.93 -5.50 -8.15
CA GLU A 33 -8.60 -6.07 -9.48
C GLU A 33 -7.17 -6.62 -9.54
N LEU A 34 -6.44 -6.51 -8.43
CA LEU A 34 -5.43 -7.47 -8.09
C LEU A 34 -6.04 -8.72 -7.47
N GLU A 35 -6.09 -9.78 -8.25
CA GLU A 35 -6.25 -11.11 -7.70
C GLU A 35 -4.95 -11.46 -6.98
N VAL A 36 -4.94 -11.20 -5.66
CA VAL A 36 -3.93 -11.79 -4.78
C VAL A 36 -3.98 -13.30 -5.03
N PRO A 37 -2.84 -13.93 -5.36
CA PRO A 37 -2.85 -15.34 -5.74
C PRO A 37 -3.35 -16.19 -4.58
N GLU A 38 -4.06 -17.28 -4.88
CA GLU A 38 -4.58 -18.20 -3.86
C GLU A 38 -3.47 -18.80 -2.97
N SER A 39 -2.23 -18.82 -3.47
CA SER A 39 -1.03 -19.25 -2.76
C SER A 39 -0.50 -18.22 -1.76
N ALA A 40 -1.14 -17.06 -1.62
CA ALA A 40 -0.68 -16.01 -0.72
C ALA A 40 -0.78 -16.41 0.76
N GLY A 41 0.33 -16.26 1.47
CA GLY A 41 0.42 -16.36 2.93
C GLY A 41 0.74 -15.00 3.56
N ASP A 42 0.63 -14.91 4.88
CA ASP A 42 1.03 -13.73 5.67
C ASP A 42 0.53 -12.39 5.11
N LEU A 43 -0.71 -12.36 4.63
CA LEU A 43 -1.31 -11.20 3.99
C LEU A 43 -1.57 -10.10 5.02
N ASP A 44 -0.95 -8.95 4.79
CA ASP A 44 -1.19 -7.71 5.53
C ASP A 44 -1.56 -6.58 4.57
N ILE A 45 -2.62 -5.83 4.89
CA ILE A 45 -3.14 -4.74 4.06
C ILE A 45 -3.59 -3.59 4.95
N ALA A 46 -3.15 -2.38 4.59
CA ALA A 46 -3.56 -1.15 5.21
C ALA A 46 -4.07 -0.13 4.18
N ALA A 47 -5.06 0.65 4.59
CA ALA A 47 -5.59 1.80 3.85
C ALA A 47 -5.38 3.08 4.68
N ALA A 48 -5.05 4.18 4.01
CA ALA A 48 -4.88 5.48 4.64
C ALA A 48 -5.17 6.60 3.63
N TYR A 49 -5.46 7.80 4.14
CA TYR A 49 -5.38 9.00 3.32
C TYR A 49 -3.95 9.52 3.29
N THR A 50 -3.53 10.06 2.15
CA THR A 50 -2.30 10.84 2.05
C THR A 50 -2.50 12.24 2.62
N ASP A 51 -1.41 12.98 2.84
CA ASP A 51 -1.45 14.40 3.25
C ASP A 51 -2.16 15.29 2.22
N ARG A 52 -2.35 14.78 0.98
CA ARG A 52 -3.07 15.45 -0.10
C ARG A 52 -4.55 15.04 -0.18
N GLY A 53 -5.05 14.28 0.79
CA GLY A 53 -6.43 13.80 0.86
C GLY A 53 -6.78 12.70 -0.15
N THR A 54 -5.77 12.10 -0.81
CA THR A 54 -5.99 10.98 -1.73
C THR A 54 -5.98 9.66 -0.97
N ALA A 55 -6.76 8.67 -1.42
CA ALA A 55 -6.70 7.33 -0.85
C ALA A 55 -5.40 6.63 -1.30
N ARG A 56 -4.68 6.09 -0.32
CA ARG A 56 -3.53 5.22 -0.51
C ARG A 56 -3.80 3.92 0.20
N TYR A 57 -3.36 2.86 -0.43
CA TYR A 57 -3.40 1.55 0.15
C TYR A 57 -2.05 0.86 -0.08
N GLN A 58 -1.66 0.03 0.87
CA GLN A 58 -0.40 -0.68 0.88
C GLN A 58 -0.56 -2.05 1.53
N GLY A 59 0.29 -2.99 1.19
CA GLY A 59 0.26 -4.30 1.81
C GLY A 59 1.45 -5.17 1.44
N SER A 60 1.50 -6.35 2.05
CA SER A 60 2.46 -7.39 1.72
C SER A 60 1.87 -8.79 1.85
N PHE A 61 2.46 -9.76 1.18
CA PHE A 61 2.15 -11.18 1.35
C PHE A 61 3.32 -12.06 0.90
N THR A 62 3.39 -13.29 1.40
CA THR A 62 4.32 -14.32 0.91
C THR A 62 3.67 -15.16 -0.16
N THR A 63 4.43 -15.62 -1.17
CA THR A 63 3.90 -16.50 -2.23
C THR A 63 5.04 -17.26 -2.93
N GLY A 64 4.73 -18.03 -3.97
CA GLY A 64 5.70 -18.65 -4.86
C GLY A 64 6.26 -17.67 -5.89
N HIS A 65 7.45 -17.97 -6.42
CA HIS A 65 8.10 -17.12 -7.44
C HIS A 65 7.23 -16.86 -8.67
N VAL A 66 6.54 -17.89 -9.17
CA VAL A 66 5.68 -17.79 -10.37
C VAL A 66 4.53 -16.81 -10.12
N ASP A 67 3.84 -16.97 -9.00
CA ASP A 67 2.68 -16.14 -8.64
C ASP A 67 3.09 -14.71 -8.28
N ALA A 68 4.22 -14.53 -7.61
CA ALA A 68 4.79 -13.20 -7.36
C ALA A 68 5.09 -12.46 -8.68
N MET A 69 5.68 -13.15 -9.65
CA MET A 69 5.99 -12.55 -10.95
C MET A 69 4.75 -12.28 -11.79
N ALA A 70 3.74 -13.15 -11.74
CA ALA A 70 2.45 -12.92 -12.39
C ALA A 70 1.74 -11.70 -11.78
N PHE A 71 1.70 -11.60 -10.45
CA PHE A 71 1.14 -10.47 -9.73
C PHE A 71 1.88 -9.15 -10.05
N CYS A 72 3.22 -9.20 -10.13
CA CYS A 72 4.06 -8.07 -10.48
C CYS A 72 3.82 -7.61 -11.92
N GLY A 73 3.75 -8.54 -12.88
CA GLY A 73 3.57 -8.25 -14.31
C GLY A 73 2.11 -8.09 -14.75
N ALA A 74 1.17 -7.93 -13.83
CA ALA A 74 -0.25 -7.78 -14.16
C ALA A 74 -0.51 -6.60 -15.12
N GLU A 75 -1.64 -6.64 -15.81
CA GLU A 75 -1.97 -5.72 -16.92
C GLU A 75 -1.72 -4.23 -16.57
N GLY A 76 -1.08 -3.51 -17.50
CA GLY A 76 -0.76 -2.09 -17.34
C GLY A 76 0.51 -1.80 -16.51
N MET A 77 1.23 -2.83 -16.06
CA MET A 77 2.48 -2.70 -15.33
C MET A 77 3.71 -2.88 -16.21
N THR A 78 4.70 -1.99 -16.04
CA THR A 78 6.04 -2.13 -16.59
C THR A 78 6.91 -2.85 -15.58
N VAL A 79 7.54 -3.95 -16.00
CA VAL A 79 8.44 -4.76 -15.17
C VAL A 79 9.87 -4.28 -15.35
N VAL A 80 10.51 -3.83 -14.27
CA VAL A 80 11.93 -3.48 -14.23
C VAL A 80 12.63 -4.45 -13.27
N ARG A 81 13.57 -5.23 -13.83
CA ARG A 81 14.38 -6.17 -13.05
C ARG A 81 15.63 -5.45 -12.57
N HIS A 82 15.86 -5.46 -11.27
CA HIS A 82 17.09 -4.92 -10.69
C HIS A 82 17.99 -6.10 -10.30
N PRO A 83 19.24 -6.15 -10.80
CA PRO A 83 20.18 -7.21 -10.45
C PRO A 83 20.80 -7.02 -9.05
N GLU A 84 20.41 -5.95 -8.33
CA GLU A 84 20.94 -5.58 -7.03
C GLU A 84 20.39 -6.51 -5.93
N THR A 85 21.24 -6.80 -4.94
CA THR A 85 20.91 -7.67 -3.80
C THR A 85 20.22 -6.92 -2.67
N ASP A 86 20.22 -5.59 -2.70
CA ASP A 86 19.58 -4.76 -1.67
C ASP A 86 18.50 -3.88 -2.30
N VAL A 87 17.33 -3.85 -1.66
CA VAL A 87 16.28 -2.90 -2.03
C VAL A 87 16.71 -1.50 -1.59
N PRO A 88 16.64 -0.47 -2.47
CA PRO A 88 16.99 0.91 -2.13
C PRO A 88 16.24 1.40 -0.88
N GLU A 89 16.92 2.18 -0.03
CA GLU A 89 16.38 2.69 1.24
C GLU A 89 15.04 3.42 1.05
N ASP A 90 14.96 4.34 0.07
CA ASP A 90 13.72 5.06 -0.27
C ASP A 90 12.55 4.12 -0.60
N THR A 91 12.82 2.97 -1.21
CA THR A 91 11.78 1.97 -1.54
C THR A 91 11.41 1.15 -0.32
N ARG A 92 12.39 0.81 0.53
CA ARG A 92 12.13 0.13 1.81
C ARG A 92 11.25 0.98 2.73
N GLU A 93 11.61 2.24 2.93
CA GLU A 93 10.82 3.16 3.76
C GLU A 93 9.41 3.37 3.20
N ARG A 94 9.31 3.56 1.88
CA ARG A 94 8.03 3.84 1.21
C ARG A 94 7.03 2.68 1.29
N LEU A 95 7.52 1.44 1.30
CA LEU A 95 6.69 0.23 1.28
C LEU A 95 6.70 -0.55 2.61
N GLY A 96 7.48 -0.12 3.60
CA GLY A 96 7.64 -0.83 4.87
C GLY A 96 8.34 -2.18 4.71
N ILE A 97 9.38 -2.25 3.86
CA ILE A 97 10.15 -3.48 3.64
C ILE A 97 11.15 -3.66 4.78
N GLU A 98 10.77 -4.52 5.73
CA GLU A 98 11.57 -4.89 6.90
C GLU A 98 12.39 -6.18 6.68
N ASP A 99 12.32 -6.81 5.49
CA ASP A 99 13.06 -8.04 5.21
C ASP A 99 14.58 -7.82 5.23
N ASP A 100 15.25 -8.64 6.02
CA ASP A 100 16.70 -8.80 6.03
C ASP A 100 17.12 -9.95 5.09
N GLY A 101 18.37 -9.91 4.61
CA GLY A 101 18.91 -11.01 3.81
C GLY A 101 18.29 -11.14 2.42
N VAL A 102 17.93 -10.01 1.80
CA VAL A 102 17.46 -9.95 0.42
C VAL A 102 18.57 -10.44 -0.52
N THR A 103 18.18 -11.26 -1.48
CA THR A 103 19.07 -11.83 -2.52
C THR A 103 18.79 -11.26 -3.91
N GLY A 104 17.69 -10.52 -4.04
CA GLY A 104 17.34 -9.75 -5.22
C GLY A 104 15.93 -9.20 -5.13
N TYR A 105 15.57 -8.31 -6.05
CA TYR A 105 14.21 -7.79 -6.13
C TYR A 105 13.78 -7.43 -7.56
N VAL A 106 12.46 -7.39 -7.78
CA VAL A 106 11.84 -6.92 -9.02
C VAL A 106 10.86 -5.82 -8.69
N VAL A 107 10.89 -4.73 -9.44
CA VAL A 107 9.93 -3.64 -9.32
C VAL A 107 9.00 -3.68 -10.53
N CYS A 108 7.71 -3.67 -10.27
CA CYS A 108 6.71 -3.47 -11.31
C CYS A 108 5.91 -2.23 -10.97
N ALA A 109 5.82 -1.30 -11.91
CA ALA A 109 5.08 -0.07 -11.73
C ALA A 109 4.17 0.17 -12.93
N GLY A 110 2.93 0.57 -12.66
CA GLY A 110 1.91 0.70 -13.68
C GLY A 110 0.91 1.80 -13.39
N ALA A 111 0.21 2.19 -14.44
CA ALA A 111 -0.99 3.00 -14.36
C ALA A 111 -2.09 2.26 -15.10
N ARG A 112 -3.32 2.32 -14.58
CA ARG A 112 -4.44 1.73 -15.31
C ARG A 112 -4.69 2.49 -16.62
N PRO A 113 -4.79 1.82 -17.77
CA PRO A 113 -5.03 2.49 -19.05
C PRO A 113 -6.37 3.24 -19.10
N ASP A 114 -7.40 2.67 -18.47
CA ASP A 114 -8.76 3.19 -18.38
C ASP A 114 -8.98 4.14 -17.18
N ALA A 115 -8.07 4.11 -16.21
CA ALA A 115 -8.04 5.03 -15.07
C ALA A 115 -6.61 5.52 -14.79
N PRO A 116 -6.02 6.41 -15.62
CA PRO A 116 -4.58 6.78 -15.55
C PRO A 116 -4.12 7.46 -14.25
N ARG A 117 -5.07 7.86 -13.40
CA ARG A 117 -4.84 8.41 -12.07
C ARG A 117 -4.55 7.33 -11.04
N LEU A 118 -5.04 6.11 -11.26
CA LEU A 118 -4.72 4.95 -10.43
C LEU A 118 -3.32 4.46 -10.80
N ARG A 119 -2.42 4.56 -9.82
CA ARG A 119 -1.04 4.12 -9.92
C ARG A 119 -0.82 2.95 -8.99
N ARG A 120 0.03 2.04 -9.43
CA ARG A 120 0.39 0.86 -8.66
C ARG A 120 1.88 0.61 -8.75
N GLU A 121 2.46 0.27 -7.61
CA GLU A 121 3.85 -0.17 -7.46
C GLU A 121 3.83 -1.51 -6.74
N VAL A 122 4.63 -2.46 -7.23
CA VAL A 122 4.84 -3.78 -6.64
C VAL A 122 6.34 -4.01 -6.57
N VAL A 123 6.80 -4.49 -5.43
CA VAL A 123 8.18 -4.92 -5.23
C VAL A 123 8.16 -6.38 -4.78
N VAL A 124 8.70 -7.24 -5.61
CA VAL A 124 8.93 -8.65 -5.29
C VAL A 124 10.32 -8.77 -4.69
N VAL A 125 10.41 -9.23 -3.45
CA VAL A 125 11.65 -9.42 -2.70
C VAL A 125 11.94 -10.92 -2.61
N TYR A 126 13.15 -11.33 -3.00
CA TYR A 126 13.60 -12.71 -2.90
C TYR A 126 14.47 -12.88 -1.65
N ALA A 127 14.03 -13.70 -0.71
CA ALA A 127 14.80 -14.13 0.45
C ALA A 127 15.01 -15.66 0.40
N PRO A 128 16.01 -16.21 1.13
CA PRO A 128 16.21 -17.65 1.20
C PRO A 128 14.96 -18.37 1.70
N GLY A 129 14.32 -19.15 0.82
CA GLY A 129 13.13 -19.95 1.14
C GLY A 129 11.80 -19.20 1.14
N THR A 130 11.77 -17.89 0.86
CA THR A 130 10.52 -17.10 0.81
C THR A 130 10.56 -16.05 -0.30
N VAL A 131 9.43 -15.86 -0.98
CA VAL A 131 9.22 -14.69 -1.84
C VAL A 131 8.15 -13.84 -1.19
N ARG A 132 8.48 -12.58 -0.88
CA ARG A 132 7.53 -11.63 -0.34
C ARG A 132 7.22 -10.57 -1.40
N VAL A 133 5.95 -10.25 -1.52
CA VAL A 133 5.45 -9.19 -2.40
C VAL A 133 5.04 -8.03 -1.52
N TYR A 134 5.53 -6.85 -1.83
CA TYR A 134 5.08 -5.59 -1.28
C TYR A 134 4.36 -4.82 -2.37
N PHE A 135 3.28 -4.13 -2.03
CA PHE A 135 2.57 -3.34 -3.02
C PHE A 135 1.98 -2.07 -2.41
N ARG A 136 1.81 -1.09 -3.28
CA ARG A 136 1.12 0.16 -2.99
C ARG A 136 0.27 0.53 -4.18
N ALA A 137 -0.97 0.94 -3.92
CA ALA A 137 -1.83 1.59 -4.90
C ALA A 137 -2.31 2.94 -4.38
N GLU A 138 -2.39 3.92 -5.27
CA GLU A 138 -2.80 5.27 -4.94
C GLU A 138 -3.51 5.92 -6.12
N GLU A 139 -4.54 6.69 -5.82
CA GLU A 139 -5.13 7.62 -6.78
C GLU A 139 -4.41 8.97 -6.72
N ARG A 140 -3.90 9.46 -7.85
CA ARG A 140 -3.33 10.82 -7.91
C ARG A 140 -4.43 11.88 -7.96
N PRO A 141 -4.20 13.06 -7.35
CA PRO A 141 -5.13 14.19 -7.47
C PRO A 141 -5.28 14.64 -8.93
N PRO A 142 -6.43 15.22 -9.33
CA PRO A 142 -6.55 15.87 -10.63
C PRO A 142 -5.56 17.05 -10.76
N GLY A 143 -4.77 17.07 -11.85
CA GLY A 143 -3.98 18.25 -12.25
C GLY A 143 -2.49 18.26 -11.86
N THR A 144 -1.93 17.15 -11.41
CA THR A 144 -0.46 16.97 -11.20
C THR A 144 0.27 16.48 -12.43
#